data_AF-A0A7Y2YX03-F1
#
_entry.id   AF-A0A7Y2YX03-F1
#
_cell.length_a   1.000
_cell.length_b   1.000
_cell.length_c   1.000
_cell.angle_alpha   90.00
_cell.angle_beta   90.00
_cell.angle_gamma   90.00
#
_symmetry.space_group_name_H-M   'P 1'
#
loop_
_entity.id
_entity.type
_entity.pdbx_description
1 polymer ?
#
loop_
_entity_poly.entity_id
_entity_poly.type
_entity_poly.pdbx_seq_one_letter_code
_entity_poly.pdbx_strand_id
1 'polypeptide(L)'
;MSDQFQSILLGTAGLSLAAVVSLLLTFLRGSTSLDHVQKLQRLTLIGLILHSIHFGEETLTGFYEKFPMLLGLAPWPINFFVGFNLSCIALWLLCIPLIKKHSLAIAPIWFLAIASIINLAAHPLLSIATGGYFPGLFSSPVVGILGIVLFRQLISATQNHVL
;
A
#
# COMPACT_ATOMS: atom_id res chain seq x y z
N MET A 1 -0.93 -25.17 -13.23
CA MET A 1 -1.03 -23.72 -12.97
C MET A 1 0.09 -23.07 -13.78
N SER A 2 -0.14 -21.97 -14.51
CA SER A 2 0.97 -21.37 -15.27
C SER A 2 1.99 -20.73 -14.32
N ASP A 3 3.28 -20.78 -14.68
CA ASP A 3 4.37 -20.21 -13.87
C ASP A 3 4.15 -18.72 -13.56
N GLN A 4 3.55 -17.99 -14.50
CA GLN A 4 3.14 -16.59 -14.32
C GLN A 4 2.08 -16.44 -13.23
N PHE A 5 1.06 -17.29 -13.20
CA PHE A 5 0.01 -17.20 -12.18
C PHE A 5 0.57 -17.50 -10.78
N GLN A 6 1.46 -18.50 -10.67
CA GLN A 6 2.17 -18.78 -9.42
C GLN A 6 3.02 -17.59 -8.97
N SER A 7 3.74 -16.97 -9.91
CA SER A 7 4.56 -15.79 -9.65
C SER A 7 3.73 -14.62 -9.12
N ILE A 8 2.57 -14.36 -9.75
CA ILE A 8 1.64 -13.31 -9.31
C ILE A 8 1.15 -13.61 -7.90
N LEU A 9 0.70 -14.83 -7.64
CA LEU A 9 0.16 -15.22 -6.33
C LEU A 9 1.20 -15.10 -5.21
N LEU A 10 2.39 -15.68 -5.42
CA LEU A 10 3.43 -15.70 -4.39
C LEU A 10 4.09 -14.33 -4.22
N GLY A 11 4.39 -13.64 -5.32
CA GLY A 11 5.06 -12.36 -5.26
C GLY A 11 4.16 -11.22 -4.74
N THR A 12 2.83 -11.33 -4.84
CA THR A 12 1.91 -10.36 -4.22
C THR A 12 1.42 -10.75 -2.82
N ALA A 13 1.83 -11.90 -2.29
CA ALA A 13 1.34 -12.43 -1.01
C ALA A 13 1.50 -11.45 0.17
N GLY A 14 2.60 -10.69 0.21
CA GLY A 14 2.82 -9.66 1.23
C GLY A 14 1.74 -8.57 1.21
N LEU A 15 1.34 -8.10 0.02
CA LEU A 15 0.27 -7.11 -0.14
C LEU A 15 -1.11 -7.73 0.11
N SER A 16 -1.33 -8.99 -0.27
CA SER A 16 -2.56 -9.71 0.06
C SER A 16 -2.75 -9.82 1.57
N LEU A 17 -1.69 -10.15 2.31
CA LEU A 17 -1.71 -10.18 3.78
C LEU A 17 -2.00 -8.78 4.35
N ALA A 18 -1.36 -7.73 3.82
CA ALA A 18 -1.62 -6.36 4.24
C ALA A 18 -3.10 -5.96 4.04
N ALA A 19 -3.72 -6.35 2.92
CA ALA A 19 -5.14 -6.11 2.67
C ALA A 19 -6.05 -6.83 3.69
N VAL A 20 -5.74 -8.10 4.02
CA VAL A 20 -6.46 -8.86 5.04
C VAL A 20 -6.32 -8.21 6.43
N VAL A 21 -5.10 -7.85 6.83
CA VAL A 21 -4.86 -7.15 8.11
C VAL A 21 -5.61 -5.82 8.16
N SER A 22 -5.69 -5.11 7.04
CA SER A 22 -6.42 -3.83 6.95
C SER A 22 -7.92 -4.00 7.19
N LEU A 23 -8.52 -5.05 6.62
CA LEU A 23 -9.92 -5.38 6.88
C LEU A 23 -10.15 -5.75 8.35
N LEU A 24 -9.27 -6.58 8.92
CA LEU A 24 -9.34 -6.95 10.33
C LEU A 24 -9.25 -5.73 11.25
N LEU A 25 -8.32 -4.80 10.99
CA LEU A 25 -8.20 -3.56 11.75
C LEU A 25 -9.47 -2.70 11.65
N THR A 26 -10.10 -2.63 10.48
CA THR A 26 -11.39 -1.93 10.33
C THR A 26 -12.49 -2.54 11.19
N PHE A 27 -12.59 -3.87 11.27
CA PHE A 27 -13.59 -4.52 12.12
C PHE A 27 -13.29 -4.37 13.62
N LEU A 28 -12.02 -4.37 14.02
CA LEU A 28 -11.62 -4.32 15.43
C LEU A 28 -11.64 -2.92 16.05
N ARG A 29 -11.66 -1.85 15.24
CA ARG A 29 -11.41 -0.47 15.70
C ARG A 29 -12.60 0.50 15.57
N GLY A 30 -13.74 0.05 15.05
CA GLY A 30 -14.96 0.86 14.98
C GLY A 30 -14.93 2.00 13.96
N SER A 31 -15.84 2.98 14.11
CA SER A 31 -16.04 4.09 13.17
C SER A 31 -15.05 5.24 13.37
N THR A 32 -14.88 6.06 12.33
CA THR A 32 -14.01 7.25 12.40
C THR A 32 -14.72 8.42 13.10
N SER A 33 -14.04 9.05 14.06
CA SER A 33 -14.49 10.34 14.62
C SER A 33 -14.43 11.47 13.58
N LEU A 34 -15.49 12.29 13.53
CA LEU A 34 -15.65 13.38 12.56
C LEU A 34 -14.50 14.40 12.60
N ASP A 35 -13.94 14.65 13.79
CA ASP A 35 -12.85 15.62 14.01
C ASP A 35 -11.55 15.24 13.28
N HIS A 36 -11.37 13.94 13.01
CA HIS A 36 -10.18 13.42 12.34
C HIS A 36 -10.35 13.24 10.82
N VAL A 37 -11.58 13.33 10.30
CA VAL A 37 -11.84 12.96 8.90
C VAL A 37 -11.09 13.87 7.93
N GLN A 38 -11.12 15.19 8.13
CA GLN A 38 -10.46 16.12 7.20
C GLN A 38 -8.96 15.84 7.12
N LYS A 39 -8.32 15.54 8.25
CA LYS A 39 -6.90 15.21 8.31
C LYS A 39 -6.60 13.87 7.62
N LEU A 40 -7.42 12.85 7.85
CA LEU A 40 -7.31 11.57 7.15
C LEU A 40 -7.45 11.73 5.63
N GLN A 41 -8.43 12.51 5.17
CA GLN A 41 -8.64 12.78 3.75
C GLN A 41 -7.42 13.46 3.13
N ARG A 42 -6.86 14.50 3.78
CA ARG A 42 -5.66 15.19 3.31
C ARG A 42 -4.44 14.27 3.25
N LEU A 43 -4.17 13.51 4.31
CA LEU A 43 -3.05 12.56 4.35
C LEU A 43 -3.20 11.47 3.29
N THR A 44 -4.43 10.99 3.06
CA THR A 44 -4.73 10.02 2.01
C THR A 44 -4.43 10.61 0.63
N LEU A 45 -4.91 11.82 0.32
CA LEU A 45 -4.62 12.50 -0.95
C LEU A 45 -3.12 12.68 -1.20
N ILE A 46 -2.37 13.13 -0.19
CA ILE A 46 -0.91 13.22 -0.28
C ILE A 46 -0.32 11.84 -0.55
N GLY A 47 -0.84 10.80 0.11
CA GLY A 47 -0.44 9.42 -0.10
C GLY A 47 -0.68 8.91 -1.51
N LEU A 48 -1.81 9.25 -2.14
CA LEU A 48 -2.04 8.91 -3.53
C LEU A 48 -1.01 9.55 -4.47
N ILE A 49 -0.64 10.81 -4.23
CA ILE A 49 0.37 11.50 -5.04
C ILE A 49 1.73 10.80 -4.89
N LEU A 50 2.16 10.53 -3.67
CA LEU A 50 3.44 9.86 -3.41
C LEU A 50 3.46 8.42 -3.92
N HIS A 51 2.37 7.67 -3.78
CA HIS A 51 2.24 6.34 -4.36
C HIS A 51 2.27 6.36 -5.88
N SER A 52 1.68 7.38 -6.52
CA SER A 52 1.75 7.54 -7.98
C SER A 52 3.19 7.80 -8.44
N ILE A 53 3.96 8.59 -7.70
CA ILE A 53 5.39 8.81 -7.96
C ILE A 53 6.18 7.52 -7.76
N HIS A 54 5.92 6.79 -6.67
CA HIS A 54 6.57 5.52 -6.35
C HIS A 54 6.31 4.44 -7.40
N PHE A 55 5.04 4.27 -7.78
CA PHE A 55 4.63 3.42 -8.90
C PHE A 55 5.32 3.83 -10.21
N GLY A 56 5.48 5.14 -10.45
CA GLY A 56 6.23 5.67 -11.59
C GLY A 56 7.69 5.22 -11.57
N GLU A 57 8.39 5.37 -10.44
CA GLU A 57 9.77 4.87 -10.28
C GLU A 57 9.85 3.36 -10.53
N GLU A 58 9.00 2.56 -9.90
CA GLU A 58 8.97 1.10 -10.03
C GLU A 58 8.73 0.66 -11.48
N THR A 59 7.82 1.33 -12.18
CA THR A 59 7.50 1.05 -13.59
C THR A 59 8.70 1.35 -14.48
N LEU A 60 9.30 2.53 -14.32
CA LEU A 60 10.43 2.98 -15.15
C LEU A 60 11.70 2.16 -14.92
N THR A 61 11.85 1.58 -13.74
CA THR A 61 13.07 0.86 -13.34
C THR A 61 12.92 -0.66 -13.34
N GLY A 62 11.73 -1.17 -13.68
CA GLY A 62 11.48 -2.58 -13.96
C GLY A 62 11.22 -3.44 -12.72
N PHE A 63 10.53 -2.91 -11.70
CA PHE A 63 10.18 -3.69 -10.49
C PHE A 63 9.44 -4.98 -10.84
N TYR A 64 8.49 -4.92 -11.77
CA TYR A 64 7.66 -6.05 -12.22
C TYR A 64 8.45 -7.21 -12.83
N GLU A 65 9.70 -6.97 -13.24
CA GLU A 65 10.62 -8.01 -13.70
C GLU A 65 11.58 -8.41 -12.58
N LYS A 66 12.24 -7.42 -11.97
CA LYS A 66 13.34 -7.63 -11.03
C LYS A 66 12.90 -8.28 -9.72
N PHE A 67 11.75 -7.89 -9.18
CA PHE A 67 11.26 -8.43 -7.93
C PHE A 67 10.87 -9.90 -8.02
N PRO A 68 10.05 -10.34 -9.01
CA PRO A 68 9.77 -11.76 -9.18
C PRO A 68 11.03 -12.59 -9.42
N MET A 69 11.95 -12.11 -10.27
CA MET A 69 13.20 -12.83 -10.56
C MET A 69 14.08 -13.03 -9.32
N LEU A 70 14.12 -12.04 -8.42
CA LEU A 70 14.85 -12.16 -7.16
C LEU A 70 14.30 -13.29 -6.27
N LEU A 71 13.00 -13.57 -6.36
CA LEU A 71 12.34 -14.66 -5.66
C LEU A 71 12.42 -16.00 -6.42
N GLY A 72 13.13 -16.05 -7.56
CA GLY A 72 13.17 -17.22 -8.44
C GLY A 72 11.86 -17.45 -9.19
N LEU A 73 11.03 -16.42 -9.35
CA LEU A 73 9.72 -16.47 -10.00
C LEU A 73 9.78 -15.86 -11.41
N ALA A 74 8.81 -16.22 -12.25
CA ALA A 74 8.67 -15.63 -13.58
C ALA A 74 8.35 -14.12 -13.50
N PRO A 75 8.93 -13.27 -14.37
CA PRO A 75 8.54 -11.87 -14.48
C PRO A 75 7.04 -11.68 -14.64
N TRP A 76 6.50 -10.62 -14.05
CA TRP A 76 5.08 -10.30 -14.23
C TRP A 76 4.83 -9.62 -15.57
N PRO A 77 3.69 -9.88 -16.22
CA PRO A 77 3.24 -9.05 -17.33
C PRO A 77 3.05 -7.59 -16.89
N ILE A 78 3.55 -6.63 -17.67
CA ILE A 78 3.45 -5.21 -17.32
C ILE A 78 2.00 -4.74 -17.17
N ASN A 79 1.08 -5.28 -17.98
CA ASN A 79 -0.36 -4.99 -17.87
C ASN A 79 -0.95 -5.45 -16.53
N PHE A 80 -0.49 -6.57 -15.98
CA PHE A 80 -0.87 -6.99 -14.63
C PHE A 80 -0.34 -6.00 -13.59
N PHE A 81 0.94 -5.66 -13.64
CA PHE A 81 1.57 -4.75 -12.66
C PHE A 81 0.93 -3.36 -12.66
N VAL A 82 0.72 -2.78 -13.85
CA VAL A 82 0.05 -1.48 -14.02
C VAL A 82 -1.41 -1.58 -13.57
N GLY A 83 -2.14 -2.60 -14.01
CA GLY A 83 -3.55 -2.79 -13.65
C GLY A 83 -3.75 -2.95 -12.15
N PHE A 84 -2.89 -3.70 -11.48
CA PHE A 84 -2.91 -3.88 -10.03
C PHE A 84 -2.69 -2.56 -9.27
N ASN A 85 -1.65 -1.81 -9.63
CA ASN A 85 -1.33 -0.54 -8.98
C ASN A 85 -2.42 0.53 -9.20
N LEU A 86 -2.90 0.67 -10.44
CA LEU A 86 -3.99 1.61 -10.74
C LEU A 86 -5.29 1.22 -10.04
N SER A 87 -5.56 -0.09 -9.88
CA SER A 87 -6.72 -0.56 -9.10
C SER A 87 -6.61 -0.17 -7.63
N CYS A 88 -5.43 -0.27 -7.03
CA CYS A 88 -5.19 0.17 -5.65
C CYS A 88 -5.36 1.69 -5.52
N ILE A 89 -4.77 2.47 -6.42
CA ILE A 89 -4.91 3.94 -6.43
C ILE A 89 -6.37 4.36 -6.60
N ALA A 90 -7.10 3.74 -7.53
CA ALA A 90 -8.52 4.00 -7.73
C ALA A 90 -9.35 3.67 -6.48
N LEU A 91 -9.08 2.52 -5.85
CA LEU A 91 -9.74 2.12 -4.61
C LEU A 91 -9.51 3.14 -3.50
N TRP A 92 -8.26 3.58 -3.28
CA TRP A 92 -7.95 4.59 -2.27
C TRP A 92 -8.65 5.92 -2.57
N LEU A 93 -8.67 6.37 -3.82
CA LEU A 93 -9.32 7.61 -4.24
C LEU A 93 -10.83 7.58 -3.97
N LEU A 94 -11.50 6.49 -4.35
CA LEU A 94 -12.94 6.31 -4.21
C LEU A 94 -13.38 6.28 -2.73
N CYS A 95 -12.52 5.81 -1.83
CA CYS A 95 -12.84 5.73 -0.41
C CYS A 95 -12.78 7.08 0.32
N ILE A 96 -12.01 8.06 -0.15
CA ILE A 96 -11.84 9.38 0.50
C ILE A 96 -13.17 10.07 0.86
N PRO A 97 -14.14 10.25 -0.06
CA PRO A 97 -15.43 10.85 0.28
C PRO A 97 -16.30 9.95 1.16
N LEU A 98 -16.04 8.65 1.19
CA LEU A 98 -16.85 7.65 1.89
C LEU A 98 -16.44 7.46 3.36
N ILE A 99 -15.26 7.93 3.78
CA ILE A 99 -14.76 7.83 5.17
C ILE A 99 -15.77 8.34 6.21
N LYS A 100 -16.55 9.39 5.87
CA LYS A 100 -17.58 9.95 6.77
C LYS A 100 -18.84 9.09 6.92
N LYS A 101 -19.12 8.26 5.92
CA LYS A 101 -20.43 7.60 5.75
C LYS A 101 -20.38 6.10 6.04
N HIS A 102 -19.25 5.46 5.74
CA HIS A 102 -19.12 4.01 5.81
C HIS A 102 -17.82 3.63 6.52
N SER A 103 -17.94 2.92 7.65
CA SER A 103 -16.77 2.42 8.39
C SER A 103 -15.86 1.53 7.54
N LEU A 104 -16.44 0.77 6.60
CA LEU A 104 -15.67 -0.06 5.66
C LEU A 104 -14.78 0.74 4.71
N ALA A 105 -15.09 2.02 4.45
CA ALA A 105 -14.23 2.87 3.61
C ALA A 105 -12.87 3.18 4.26
N ILE A 106 -12.69 2.86 5.55
CA ILE A 106 -11.42 2.99 6.26
C ILE A 106 -10.46 1.85 5.88
N ALA A 107 -10.97 0.67 5.50
CA ALA A 107 -10.11 -0.49 5.23
C ALA A 107 -9.08 -0.23 4.11
N PRO A 108 -9.44 0.40 2.98
CA PRO A 108 -8.44 0.77 1.98
C PRO A 108 -7.41 1.79 2.48
N ILE A 109 -7.76 2.64 3.46
CA ILE A 109 -6.84 3.63 4.03
C ILE A 109 -5.84 2.95 4.99
N TRP A 110 -6.29 1.94 5.76
CA TRP A 110 -5.38 1.03 6.46
C TRP A 110 -4.44 0.32 5.51
N PHE A 111 -4.96 -0.15 4.38
CA PHE A 111 -4.15 -0.84 3.38
C PHE A 111 -3.09 0.09 2.78
N LEU A 112 -3.46 1.32 2.43
CA LEU A 112 -2.50 2.34 2.00
C LEU A 112 -1.39 2.55 3.04
N ALA A 113 -1.76 2.70 4.32
CA ALA A 113 -0.80 2.94 5.40
C ALA A 113 0.17 1.76 5.59
N ILE A 114 -0.36 0.54 5.63
CA ILE A 114 0.43 -0.69 5.84
C ILE A 114 1.32 -0.98 4.63
N ALA A 115 0.78 -0.91 3.40
CA ALA A 115 1.55 -1.10 2.18
C ALA A 115 2.72 -0.11 2.09
N SER A 116 2.48 1.16 2.44
CA SER A 116 3.52 2.18 2.52
C SER A 116 4.65 1.80 3.50
N ILE A 117 4.29 1.31 4.69
CA ILE A 117 5.26 0.88 5.71
C ILE A 117 6.04 -0.37 5.24
N ILE A 118 5.38 -1.30 4.55
CA ILE A 118 6.06 -2.46 3.97
C ILE A 118 7.07 -1.98 2.93
N ASN A 119 6.71 -1.05 2.04
CA ASN A 119 7.63 -0.50 1.04
C ASN A 119 8.83 0.20 1.70
N LEU A 120 8.62 0.93 2.80
CA LEU A 120 9.71 1.56 3.58
C LEU A 120 10.82 0.55 3.94
N ALA A 121 10.43 -0.65 4.33
CA ALA A 121 11.38 -1.70 4.74
C ALA A 121 11.87 -2.50 3.52
N ALA A 122 10.97 -2.89 2.63
CA ALA A 122 11.25 -3.82 1.55
C ALA A 122 12.31 -3.28 0.58
N HIS A 123 12.15 -2.07 0.04
CA HIS A 123 13.06 -1.59 -1.01
C HIS A 123 14.50 -1.35 -0.53
N PRO A 124 14.76 -0.77 0.66
CA PRO A 124 16.12 -0.73 1.20
C PRO A 124 16.73 -2.12 1.41
N LEU A 125 15.95 -3.07 1.95
CA LEU A 125 16.42 -4.44 2.15
C LEU A 125 16.74 -5.14 0.81
N LEU A 126 15.90 -4.94 -0.21
CA LEU A 126 16.11 -5.46 -1.55
C LEU A 126 17.37 -4.85 -2.18
N SER A 127 17.57 -3.54 -2.03
CA SER A 127 18.76 -2.84 -2.50
C SER A 127 20.04 -3.38 -1.86
N ILE A 128 20.02 -3.60 -0.54
CA ILE A 128 21.12 -4.23 0.20
C ILE A 128 21.37 -5.65 -0.32
N ALA A 129 20.33 -6.47 -0.48
CA ALA A 129 20.43 -7.85 -0.94
C ALA A 129 20.99 -7.95 -2.37
N THR A 130 20.70 -6.98 -3.23
CA THR A 130 21.23 -6.95 -4.62
C THR A 130 22.55 -6.19 -4.76
N GLY A 131 23.08 -5.58 -3.68
CA GLY A 131 24.33 -4.82 -3.71
C GLY A 131 24.30 -3.55 -4.55
N GLY A 132 23.12 -2.97 -4.77
CA GLY A 132 22.94 -1.86 -5.70
C GLY A 132 21.53 -1.28 -5.68
N TYR A 133 21.24 -0.38 -6.62
CA TYR A 133 19.91 0.20 -6.74
C TYR A 133 18.85 -0.87 -7.06
N PHE A 134 17.78 -0.89 -6.28
CA PHE A 134 16.59 -1.69 -6.54
C PHE A 134 15.39 -0.78 -6.85
N PRO A 135 14.54 -1.11 -7.84
CA PRO A 135 13.36 -0.31 -8.19
C PRO A 135 12.54 0.11 -6.98
N GLY A 136 12.23 1.41 -6.85
CA GLY A 136 11.46 1.97 -5.73
C GLY A 136 12.30 2.43 -4.53
N LEU A 137 13.63 2.27 -4.56
CA LEU A 137 14.51 2.66 -3.44
C LEU A 137 14.42 4.15 -3.08
N PHE A 138 14.28 5.05 -4.04
CA PHE A 138 14.33 6.49 -3.74
C PHE A 138 13.00 7.05 -3.25
N SER A 139 11.88 6.57 -3.78
CA SER A 139 10.54 7.01 -3.38
C SER A 139 10.00 6.29 -2.15
N SER A 140 10.39 5.04 -1.91
CA SER A 140 9.86 4.24 -0.79
C SER A 140 10.10 4.82 0.61
N PRO A 141 11.22 5.53 0.93
CA PRO A 141 11.36 6.16 2.24
C PRO A 141 10.31 7.24 2.48
N VAL A 142 10.01 8.03 1.45
CA VAL A 142 9.06 9.15 1.51
C VAL A 142 7.63 8.61 1.64
N VAL A 143 7.26 7.62 0.83
CA VAL A 143 5.98 6.90 0.95
C VAL A 143 5.85 6.27 2.33
N GLY A 144 6.91 5.62 2.80
CA GLY A 144 6.98 4.95 4.09
C GLY A 144 6.74 5.84 5.29
N ILE A 145 7.41 6.99 5.35
CA ILE A 145 7.22 7.98 6.41
C ILE A 145 5.77 8.47 6.44
N LEU A 146 5.17 8.76 5.28
CA LEU A 146 3.76 9.10 5.22
C LEU A 146 2.89 7.93 5.72
N GLY A 147 3.22 6.69 5.35
CA GLY A 147 2.57 5.48 5.84
C GLY A 147 2.50 5.42 7.36
N ILE A 148 3.61 5.69 8.05
CA ILE A 148 3.68 5.76 9.51
C ILE A 148 2.76 6.87 10.06
N VAL A 149 2.81 8.06 9.46
CA VAL A 149 1.97 9.20 9.88
C VAL A 149 0.48 8.88 9.70
N LEU A 150 0.11 8.30 8.56
CA LEU A 150 -1.26 7.89 8.25
C LEU A 150 -1.72 6.78 9.19
N PHE A 151 -0.89 5.77 9.45
CA PHE A 151 -1.18 4.68 10.38
C PHE A 151 -1.48 5.21 11.78
N ARG A 152 -0.62 6.10 12.31
CA ARG A 152 -0.85 6.73 13.63
C ARG A 152 -2.14 7.54 13.65
N GLN A 153 -2.44 8.25 12.57
CA GLN A 153 -3.68 9.01 12.46
C GLN A 153 -4.91 8.10 12.44
N LEU A 154 -4.85 6.95 11.76
CA LEU A 154 -5.92 5.96 11.76
C LEU A 154 -6.13 5.36 13.15
N ILE A 155 -5.05 5.03 13.87
CA ILE A 155 -5.12 4.56 15.26
C ILE A 155 -5.88 5.58 16.13
N SER A 156 -5.53 6.86 16.06
CA SER A 156 -6.21 7.92 16.82
C SER A 156 -7.65 8.15 16.38
N ALA A 157 -7.94 8.05 15.08
CA ALA A 157 -9.26 8.33 14.53
C ALA A 157 -10.29 7.20 14.74
N THR A 158 -9.80 5.98 15.00
CA THR A 158 -10.59 4.74 15.17
C THR A 158 -10.36 4.15 16.56
N GLN A 159 -10.38 4.97 17.61
CA GLN A 159 -10.32 4.42 18.96
C GLN A 159 -11.69 3.82 19.30
N ASN A 160 -11.69 2.61 19.88
CA ASN A 160 -12.89 2.02 20.43
C ASN A 160 -13.37 2.91 21.58
N HIS A 161 -14.50 3.59 21.38
CA HIS A 161 -15.29 4.05 22.51
C HIS A 161 -15.78 2.78 23.21
N VAL A 162 -15.05 2.34 24.23
CA VAL A 162 -15.60 1.46 25.25
C VAL A 162 -16.78 2.22 25.84
N LEU A 163 -17.99 1.72 25.59
CA LEU A 163 -19.24 2.16 26.22
C LEU A 163 -19.14 2.01 27.74
#